data_AF-A0A8T1JQD3-F1
#
_entry.id   AF-A0A8T1JQD3-F1
#
_cell.length_a   1.000
_cell.length_b   1.000
_cell.length_c   1.000
_cell.angle_alpha   90.00
_cell.angle_beta   90.00
_cell.angle_gamma   90.00
#
_symmetry.space_group_name_H-M   'P 1'
#
loop_
_entity.id
_entity.type
_entity.pdbx_description
1 polymer ?
#
loop_
_entity_poly.entity_id
_entity_poly.type
_entity_poly.pdbx_seq_one_letter_code
_entity_poly.pdbx_strand_id
1 'polypeptide(L)' 'MSLLGPEGVSHLALQGPEAVNARLESFSRYENALLEHVLERMSAATAATAATREGSTRLKPLLVTLLVSLP' A
#
# COMPACT_ATOMS: atom_id res chain seq x y z
N MET A 1 -13.95 -6.33 -14.10
CA MET A 1 -13.50 -7.66 -14.56
C MET A 1 -14.06 -8.68 -13.59
N SER A 2 -14.89 -9.62 -14.03
CA SER A 2 -15.37 -10.69 -13.16
C SER A 2 -14.25 -11.69 -12.95
N LEU A 3 -13.90 -11.99 -11.70
CA LEU A 3 -12.81 -12.92 -11.38
C LEU A 3 -13.12 -14.37 -11.76
N LEU A 4 -14.41 -14.66 -11.97
CA LEU A 4 -14.91 -15.89 -12.58
C LEU A 4 -15.70 -15.52 -13.84
N GLY A 5 -15.41 -16.20 -14.95
CA GLY A 5 -16.30 -16.22 -16.11
C GLY A 5 -17.67 -16.83 -15.76
N PRO A 6 -18.68 -16.68 -16.64
CA PRO A 6 -20.03 -17.20 -16.40
C PRO A 6 -20.06 -18.72 -16.11
N GLU A 7 -19.14 -19.48 -16.69
CA GLU A 7 -18.95 -20.90 -16.41
C GLU A 7 -18.44 -21.10 -14.98
N GLY A 8 -17.45 -20.32 -14.56
CA GLY A 8 -16.91 -20.37 -13.21
C GLY A 8 -17.97 -20.07 -12.13
N VAL A 9 -18.85 -19.09 -12.39
CA VAL A 9 -19.96 -18.77 -11.48
C VAL A 9 -20.94 -19.94 -11.39
N SER A 10 -21.26 -20.57 -12.51
CA SER A 10 -22.15 -21.74 -12.55
C SER A 10 -21.54 -22.93 -11.79
N HIS A 11 -20.24 -23.19 -11.98
CA HIS A 11 -19.53 -24.24 -11.25
C HIS A 11 -19.49 -23.99 -9.75
N LEU A 12 -19.25 -22.75 -9.33
CA LEU A 12 -19.26 -22.38 -7.92
C LEU A 12 -20.65 -22.54 -7.29
N ALA A 13 -21.71 -22.15 -8.00
CA ALA A 13 -23.07 -22.33 -7.54
C ALA A 13 -23.44 -23.81 -7.38
N LEU A 14 -22.94 -24.69 -8.27
CA LEU A 14 -23.11 -26.14 -8.15
C LEU A 14 -22.39 -26.75 -6.94
N GLN A 15 -21.34 -26.11 -6.42
CA GLN A 15 -20.62 -26.57 -5.23
C GLN A 15 -21.36 -26.26 -3.92
N GLY A 16 -22.46 -25.50 -3.98
CA GLY A 16 -23.29 -25.17 -2.83
C GLY A 16 -22.92 -23.85 -2.15
N PRO A 17 -23.78 -23.39 -1.22
CA PRO A 17 -23.68 -22.07 -0.62
C PRO A 17 -22.40 -21.89 0.21
N GLU A 18 -21.87 -22.93 0.83
CA GLU A 18 -20.62 -22.87 1.60
C GLU A 18 -19.41 -22.56 0.71
N ALA A 19 -19.34 -23.15 -0.49
CA ALA A 19 -18.27 -22.88 -1.45
C ALA A 19 -18.33 -21.46 -1.99
N VAL A 20 -19.56 -20.96 -2.24
CA VAL A 20 -19.80 -19.56 -2.61
C VAL A 20 -19.34 -18.63 -1.48
N ASN A 21 -19.74 -18.92 -0.24
CA ASN A 21 -19.39 -18.10 0.91
C ASN A 21 -17.88 -18.08 1.18
N ALA A 22 -17.22 -19.24 1.14
CA ALA A 22 -15.77 -19.34 1.29
C ALA A 22 -15.03 -18.52 0.22
N ARG A 23 -15.53 -18.53 -1.03
CA ARG A 23 -14.97 -17.70 -2.09
C ARG A 23 -15.18 -16.21 -1.81
N LEU A 24 -16.37 -15.79 -1.41
CA LEU A 24 -16.64 -14.39 -1.06
C LEU A 24 -15.76 -13.91 0.11
N GLU A 25 -15.58 -14.75 1.12
CA GLU A 25 -14.69 -14.44 2.24
C GLU A 25 -13.23 -14.31 1.79
N SER A 26 -12.76 -15.19 0.89
CA SER A 26 -11.42 -15.09 0.32
C SER A 26 -11.21 -13.80 -0.46
N PHE A 27 -12.24 -13.33 -1.19
CA PHE A 27 -12.19 -12.05 -1.88
C PHE A 27 -12.11 -10.89 -0.91
N SER A 28 -12.98 -10.88 0.10
CA SER A 28 -12.97 -9.83 1.13
C SER A 28 -11.61 -9.73 1.83
N ARG A 29 -10.99 -10.87 2.18
CA ARG A 29 -9.65 -10.90 2.78
C ARG A 29 -8.58 -10.36 1.84
N TYR A 30 -8.63 -10.74 0.56
CA TYR A 30 -7.68 -10.23 -0.44
C TYR A 30 -7.80 -8.72 -0.62
N GLU A 31 -9.03 -8.19 -0.75
CA GLU A 31 -9.26 -6.76 -0.89
C GLU A 31 -8.78 -5.99 0.35
N ASN A 32 -9.03 -6.53 1.55
CA ASN A 32 -8.56 -5.90 2.77
C ASN A 32 -7.03 -5.87 2.84
N ALA A 33 -6.36 -7.00 2.58
CA ALA A 33 -4.90 -7.07 2.57
C ALA A 33 -4.27 -6.15 1.51
N LEU A 34 -4.93 -6.00 0.34
CA LEU A 34 -4.48 -5.07 -0.69
C LEU A 34 -4.57 -3.61 -0.22
N LEU A 35 -5.66 -3.25 0.46
CA LEU A 35 -5.82 -1.91 1.02
C LEU A 35 -4.78 -1.63 2.11
N GLU A 36 -4.57 -2.58 3.03
CA GLU A 36 -3.52 -2.49 4.06
C GLU A 36 -2.14 -2.29 3.41
N HIS A 37 -1.81 -3.08 2.39
CA HIS A 37 -0.55 -2.95 1.66
C HIS A 37 -0.38 -1.57 1.02
N VAL A 38 -1.42 -1.03 0.38
CA VAL A 38 -1.38 0.30 -0.23
C VAL A 38 -1.19 1.38 0.82
N LEU A 39 -1.89 1.29 1.96
CA LEU A 39 -1.75 2.22 3.07
C LEU A 39 -0.35 2.17 3.69
N GLU A 40 0.21 0.98 3.90
CA GLU A 40 1.59 0.80 4.36
C GLU A 40 2.60 1.42 3.40
N ARG A 41 2.45 1.18 2.09
CA ARG A 41 3.33 1.76 1.08
C ARG A 41 3.24 3.29 1.06
N MET A 42 2.03 3.83 1.21
CA MET A 42 1.82 5.27 1.28
C MET A 42 2.49 5.86 2.53
N SER A 43 2.30 5.23 3.68
CA SER A 43 2.96 5.62 4.94
C SER A 43 4.48 5.62 4.81
N ALA A 44 5.05 4.54 4.24
CA ALA A 44 6.49 4.45 4.01
C ALA A 44 7.00 5.54 3.05
N ALA A 45 6.26 5.87 1.99
CA ALA A 45 6.60 6.97 1.09
C ALA A 45 6.54 8.34 1.80
N THR A 46 5.53 8.57 2.63
CA THR A 46 5.43 9.79 3.45
C THR A 46 6.59 9.90 4.45
N ALA A 47 6.96 8.80 5.11
CA ALA A 47 8.11 8.79 6.00
C ALA A 47 9.44 9.06 5.25
N ALA A 48 9.63 8.46 4.08
CA ALA A 48 10.82 8.69 3.25
C ALA A 48 10.94 10.14 2.77
N THR A 49 9.82 10.75 2.35
CA THR A 49 9.79 12.18 1.97
C THR A 49 10.03 13.10 3.16
N ALA A 50 9.49 12.78 4.34
CA ALA A 50 9.78 13.52 5.57
C ALA A 50 11.27 13.43 5.95
N ALA A 51 11.86 12.24 5.92
CA ALA A 51 13.29 12.04 6.20
C ALA A 51 14.20 12.77 5.19
N THR A 52 13.82 12.78 3.91
CA THR A 52 14.54 13.54 2.87
C THR A 52 14.44 15.05 3.11
N ARG A 53 13.26 15.54 3.52
CA ARG A 53 13.06 16.94 3.89
C ARG A 53 13.88 17.31 5.12
N GLU A 54 13.88 16.48 6.16
CA GLU A 54 14.62 16.71 7.41
C GLU A 54 16.14 16.67 7.18
N GLY A 55 16.62 15.73 6.38
CA GLY A 55 18.00 15.67 5.91
C GLY A 55 18.38 16.90 5.06
N SER A 56 17.50 17.35 4.16
CA SER A 56 17.69 18.57 3.37
C SER A 56 17.71 19.84 4.24
N THR A 57 16.84 19.94 5.25
CA THR A 57 16.84 21.04 6.22
C THR A 57 17.91 20.91 7.29
N ARG A 58 18.64 19.79 7.39
CA ARG A 58 19.90 19.71 8.15
C ARG A 58 21.08 20.11 7.30
N LEU A 59 21.13 19.68 6.05
CA LEU A 59 22.22 20.02 5.13
C LEU A 59 22.22 21.49 4.71
N LYS A 60 21.04 22.12 4.51
CA LYS A 60 20.91 23.55 4.21
C LYS A 60 21.49 24.49 5.29
N PRO A 61 21.14 24.36 6.58
CA PRO A 61 21.75 25.18 7.63
C PRO A 61 23.22 24.82 7.85
N LEU A 62 23.65 23.56 7.67
CA LEU A 62 25.08 23.21 7.74
C LEU A 62 25.91 23.91 6.65
N LEU A 63 25.40 24.03 5.43
CA LEU A 63 26.04 24.82 4.36
C LEU A 63 26.10 26.31 4.71
N VAL A 64 25.05 26.88 5.32
CA VAL A 64 25.04 28.28 5.78
C VAL A 64 26.03 28.51 6.92
N THR A 65 26.14 27.57 7.87
CA THR A 65 27.11 27.65 8.98
C THR A 65 28.55 27.51 8.49
N LEU A 66 28.84 26.65 7.52
CA LEU A 66 30.19 26.54 6.93
C LEU A 66 30.59 27.82 6.19
N LEU A 67 29.65 28.42 5.45
CA LEU A 67 29.89 29.60 4.61
C LEU A 67 30.07 30.88 5.44
N VAL A 68 29.48 30.94 6.64
CA VAL A 68 29.65 32.05 7.60
C VAL A 68 30.88 31.87 8.51
N SER A 69 31.48 30.67 8.55
CA SER A 69 32.65 30.35 9.41
C SER A 69 33.99 30.36 8.66
N LEU A 70 34.01 30.71 7.37
CA LEU A 70 35.25 30.86 6.60
C LEU A 70 35.66 32.35 6.61
N PRO A 71 36.82 32.72 7.18
CA PRO A 71 37.28 34.11 7.27
C PRO A 71 37.71 34.70 5.92
#